data_AF-A0A9N9QWL0-F1
#
_entry.id   AF-A0A9N9QWL0-F1
#
_cell.length_a   1.000
_cell.length_b   1.000
_cell.length_c   1.000
_cell.angle_alpha   90.00
_cell.angle_beta   90.00
_cell.angle_gamma   90.00
#
_symmetry.space_group_name_H-M   'P 1'
#
loop_
_entity.id
_entity.type
_entity.pdbx_description
1 polymer ?
#
loop_
_entity_poly.entity_id
_entity_poly.type
_entity_poly.pdbx_seq_one_letter_code
_entity_poly.pdbx_strand_id
1 'polypeptide(L)'
;MAWWREQVARHLSRAHSPSTPHASHASHVSQHDRQMQVAQIQSLVSGGDVNGAFQVALSAADLALVVAACRAAEPPAVFGPPCRLKQHVLLSLVQQLAADMAHDTPLKHRYLEEAIMNLDTTNPVTREHLPVVVRELQKQVMSFLSAHPSHSLARQFKMLLMAADSLVKAA
;
A
#
# COMPACT_ATOMS: atom_id res chain seq x y z
N MET A 1 10.38 12.63 -11.19
CA MET A 1 9.35 11.81 -11.89
C MET A 1 9.76 10.34 -12.10
N ALA A 2 11.02 9.93 -11.86
CA ALA A 2 11.51 8.54 -12.05
C ALA A 2 11.34 7.61 -10.82
N TRP A 3 11.07 8.17 -9.65
CA TRP A 3 11.16 7.47 -8.36
C TRP A 3 10.17 6.31 -8.19
N TRP A 4 8.95 6.41 -8.75
CA TRP A 4 7.93 5.36 -8.64
C TRP A 4 8.21 4.17 -9.57
N ARG A 5 8.77 4.42 -10.77
CA ARG A 5 9.15 3.36 -11.72
C ARG A 5 10.23 2.45 -11.13
N GLU A 6 11.20 3.03 -10.41
CA GLU A 6 12.25 2.29 -9.71
C GLU A 6 11.73 1.52 -8.49
N GLN A 7 10.69 2.00 -7.80
CA GLN A 7 10.08 1.27 -6.69
C GLN A 7 9.22 0.09 -7.15
N VAL A 8 8.44 0.26 -8.22
CA VAL A 8 7.67 -0.82 -8.84
C VAL A 8 8.60 -1.87 -9.47
N ALA A 9 9.69 -1.44 -10.13
CA ALA A 9 10.71 -2.34 -10.64
C ALA A 9 11.40 -3.14 -9.53
N ARG A 10 11.71 -2.52 -8.38
CA ARG A 10 12.28 -3.21 -7.22
C ARG A 10 11.35 -4.28 -6.62
N HIS A 11 10.04 -4.08 -6.63
CA HIS A 11 9.07 -5.09 -6.19
C HIS A 11 9.01 -6.30 -7.16
N LEU A 12 9.14 -6.07 -8.46
CA LEU A 12 9.13 -7.14 -9.48
C LEU A 12 10.45 -7.92 -9.54
N SER A 13 11.58 -7.30 -9.19
CA SER A 13 12.91 -7.92 -9.29
C SER A 13 13.32 -8.82 -8.12
N ARG A 14 12.56 -8.90 -7.02
CA ARG A 14 12.96 -9.66 -5.81
C ARG A 14 12.92 -11.20 -5.96
N ALA A 15 12.71 -11.72 -7.17
CA ALA A 15 12.58 -13.15 -7.41
C ALA A 15 13.90 -13.94 -7.54
N HIS A 16 15.08 -13.32 -7.72
CA HIS A 16 16.31 -14.10 -7.88
C HIS A 16 17.58 -13.40 -7.37
N SER A 17 18.20 -13.94 -6.31
CA SER A 17 19.65 -14.23 -6.27
C SER A 17 20.07 -15.00 -4.99
N PRO A 18 21.07 -15.91 -5.08
CA PRO A 18 21.43 -16.84 -4.01
C PRO A 18 22.57 -16.36 -3.09
N SER A 19 22.41 -16.71 -1.82
CA SER A 19 23.34 -17.02 -0.72
C SER A 19 24.80 -16.53 -0.73
N THR A 20 25.15 -15.71 0.26
CA THR A 20 26.50 -15.61 0.86
C THR A 20 26.41 -15.66 2.40
N PRO A 21 27.36 -16.29 3.11
CA PRO A 21 27.27 -16.52 4.56
C PRO A 21 27.91 -15.38 5.37
N HIS A 22 27.11 -14.36 5.72
CA HIS A 22 27.45 -13.38 6.77
C HIS A 22 26.16 -12.89 7.46
N ALA A 23 25.40 -13.83 8.04
CA ALA A 23 23.98 -13.64 8.34
C ALA A 23 23.66 -12.93 9.68
N SER A 24 24.60 -12.78 10.61
CA SER A 24 24.30 -12.32 11.97
C SER A 24 24.47 -10.81 12.21
N HIS A 25 25.43 -10.13 11.57
CA HIS A 25 25.56 -8.66 11.75
C HIS A 25 24.62 -7.87 10.82
N ALA A 26 24.42 -8.33 9.58
CA ALA A 26 23.58 -7.63 8.60
C ALA A 26 22.09 -7.64 8.98
N SER A 27 21.59 -8.72 9.60
CA SER A 27 20.20 -8.86 10.02
C SER A 27 19.84 -7.94 11.19
N HIS A 28 20.76 -7.74 12.14
CA HIS A 28 20.56 -6.83 13.27
C HIS A 28 20.51 -5.35 12.85
N VAL A 29 21.34 -4.93 11.89
CA VAL A 29 21.33 -3.57 11.36
C VAL A 29 19.99 -3.27 10.67
N SER A 30 19.50 -4.17 9.82
CA SER A 30 18.20 -4.00 9.14
C SER A 30 17.00 -3.95 10.09
N GLN A 31 17.06 -4.68 11.22
CA GLN A 31 16.00 -4.62 12.23
C GLN A 31 16.02 -3.29 13.00
N HIS A 32 17.21 -2.76 13.30
CA HIS A 32 17.36 -1.47 13.97
C HIS A 32 16.88 -0.32 13.09
N ASP A 33 17.24 -0.35 11.80
CA ASP A 33 16.79 0.64 10.80
C ASP A 33 15.26 0.65 10.67
N ARG A 34 14.63 -0.53 10.62
CA ARG A 34 13.17 -0.64 10.61
C ARG A 34 12.55 -0.03 11.86
N GLN A 35 13.12 -0.30 13.04
CA GLN A 35 12.59 0.24 14.30
C GLN A 35 12.65 1.78 14.31
N MET A 36 13.74 2.36 13.81
CA MET A 36 13.88 3.81 13.66
C MET A 36 12.84 4.39 12.69
N GLN A 37 12.60 3.71 11.57
CA GLN A 37 11.57 4.12 10.61
C GLN A 37 10.16 4.03 11.19
N VAL A 38 9.84 2.99 11.97
CA VAL A 38 8.57 2.88 12.69
C VAL A 38 8.39 4.04 13.67
N ALA A 39 9.43 4.35 14.47
CA ALA A 39 9.38 5.47 15.40
C ALA A 39 9.18 6.81 14.68
N GLN A 40 9.84 7.00 13.53
CA GLN A 40 9.66 8.18 12.69
C GLN A 40 8.23 8.29 12.15
N ILE A 41 7.66 7.19 11.64
CA ILE A 41 6.28 7.14 11.16
C ILE A 41 5.31 7.52 12.28
N GLN A 42 5.47 6.93 13.46
CA GLN A 42 4.61 7.22 14.63
C GLN A 42 4.70 8.68 15.06
N SER A 43 5.92 9.25 15.07
CA SER A 43 6.14 10.66 15.39
C SER A 43 5.44 11.59 14.39
N LEU A 44 5.55 11.31 13.09
CA LEU A 44 4.89 12.09 12.04
C LEU A 44 3.36 12.02 12.14
N VAL A 45 2.79 10.83 12.37
CA VAL A 45 1.34 10.66 12.58
C VAL A 45 0.87 11.45 13.81
N SER A 46 1.58 11.33 14.93
CA SER A 46 1.23 12.02 16.18
C SER A 46 1.36 13.54 16.06
N GLY A 47 2.31 14.02 15.25
CA GLY A 47 2.48 15.43 14.91
C GLY A 47 1.48 15.95 13.86
N GLY A 48 0.60 15.11 13.34
CA GLY A 48 -0.41 15.46 12.33
C GLY A 48 0.06 15.44 10.88
N ASP A 49 1.35 15.13 10.62
CA ASP A 49 1.87 14.94 9.26
C ASP A 49 1.65 13.51 8.77
N VAL A 50 0.37 13.17 8.59
CA VAL A 50 -0.06 11.85 8.13
C VAL A 50 0.50 11.55 6.72
N ASN A 51 0.47 12.53 5.81
CA ASN A 51 0.99 12.32 4.46
C ASN A 51 2.51 12.03 4.47
N GLY A 52 3.29 12.78 5.26
CA GLY A 52 4.72 12.52 5.43
C GLY A 52 5.01 11.13 5.98
N ALA A 53 4.24 10.69 6.98
CA ALA A 53 4.37 9.35 7.55
C ALA A 53 4.19 8.24 6.50
N PHE A 54 3.14 8.35 5.67
CA PHE A 54 2.89 7.39 4.59
C PHE A 54 3.95 7.48 3.48
N GLN A 55 4.48 8.66 3.16
CA GLN A 55 5.59 8.79 2.21
C GLN A 55 6.86 8.11 2.71
N VAL A 56 7.21 8.25 4.00
CA VAL A 56 8.34 7.53 4.60
C VAL A 56 8.12 6.02 4.48
N ALA A 57 6.95 5.52 4.88
CA ALA A 57 6.64 4.10 4.81
C ALA A 57 6.72 3.54 3.38
N LEU A 58 6.08 4.20 2.42
CA LEU A 58 6.05 3.78 1.01
C LEU A 58 7.43 3.92 0.36
N SER A 59 8.26 4.86 0.80
CA SER A 59 9.62 5.07 0.29
C SER A 59 10.54 3.89 0.54
N ALA A 60 10.37 3.22 1.68
CA ALA A 60 11.19 2.12 2.14
C ALA A 60 10.97 0.81 1.37
N ALA A 61 9.87 0.71 0.61
CA ALA A 61 9.48 -0.50 -0.12
C ALA A 61 9.42 -1.76 0.77
N ASP A 62 9.09 -1.57 2.06
CA ASP A 62 8.84 -2.64 3.04
C ASP A 62 7.37 -2.58 3.47
N LEU A 63 6.59 -3.59 3.09
CA LEU A 63 5.17 -3.69 3.40
C LEU A 63 4.91 -3.65 4.92
N ALA A 64 5.84 -4.12 5.75
CA ALA A 64 5.69 -4.05 7.20
C ALA A 64 5.63 -2.60 7.70
N LEU A 65 6.38 -1.68 7.07
CA LEU A 65 6.35 -0.26 7.41
C LEU A 65 5.06 0.42 6.93
N VAL A 66 4.54 0.03 5.77
CA VAL A 66 3.24 0.50 5.28
C VAL A 66 2.12 0.07 6.22
N VAL A 67 2.14 -1.19 6.64
CA VAL A 67 1.19 -1.71 7.63
C VAL A 67 1.37 -1.00 8.97
N ALA A 68 2.60 -0.71 9.41
CA ALA A 68 2.84 0.07 10.62
C ALA A 68 2.23 1.48 10.54
N ALA A 69 2.36 2.17 9.41
CA ALA A 69 1.69 3.46 9.18
C ALA A 69 0.16 3.34 9.23
N CYS A 70 -0.40 2.27 8.64
CA CYS A 70 -1.83 1.98 8.67
C CYS A 70 -2.35 1.63 10.08
N ARG A 71 -1.50 1.12 10.98
CA ARG A 71 -1.87 0.89 12.38
C ARG A 71 -1.74 2.14 13.23
N ALA A 72 -0.80 3.02 12.90
CA ALA A 72 -0.52 4.23 13.65
C ALA A 72 -1.58 5.32 13.44
N ALA A 73 -2.24 5.34 12.27
CA ALA A 73 -3.32 6.27 11.95
C ALA A 73 -4.62 5.50 11.75
N GLU A 74 -5.75 6.00 12.25
CA GLU A 74 -7.04 5.38 11.93
C GLU A 74 -7.57 5.87 10.58
N PRO A 75 -8.31 5.05 9.81
CA PRO A 75 -8.83 5.45 8.50
C PRO A 75 -9.59 6.80 8.50
N PRO A 76 -10.46 7.13 9.48
CA PRO A 76 -11.11 8.44 9.51
C PRO A 76 -10.14 9.63 9.64
N ALA A 77 -9.01 9.46 10.31
CA ALA A 77 -7.99 10.51 10.42
C ALA A 77 -7.17 10.68 9.13
N VAL A 78 -7.04 9.61 8.34
CA VAL A 78 -6.31 9.59 7.07
C VAL A 78 -7.18 10.07 5.91
N PHE A 79 -8.40 9.54 5.82
CA PHE A 79 -9.31 9.67 4.68
C PHE A 79 -10.52 10.56 4.95
N GLY A 80 -10.71 11.06 6.18
CA GLY A 80 -11.78 12.00 6.50
C GLY A 80 -11.67 13.28 5.66
N PRO A 81 -12.77 14.01 5.41
CA PRO A 81 -12.75 15.19 4.54
C PRO A 81 -12.02 16.38 5.20
N PRO A 82 -10.99 16.98 4.57
CA PRO A 82 -10.35 16.56 3.31
C PRO A 82 -9.32 15.44 3.53
N CYS A 83 -9.29 14.48 2.59
CA CYS A 83 -8.34 13.36 2.64
C CYS A 83 -6.91 13.89 2.79
N ARG A 84 -6.18 13.35 3.78
CA ARG A 84 -4.84 13.83 4.14
C ARG A 84 -3.77 13.30 3.19
N LEU A 85 -4.04 12.21 2.47
CA LEU A 85 -3.07 11.62 1.55
C LEU A 85 -3.18 12.23 0.16
N LYS A 86 -2.04 12.58 -0.43
CA LYS A 86 -1.97 13.04 -1.83
C LYS A 86 -2.27 11.90 -2.80
N GLN A 87 -2.77 12.22 -3.99
CA GLN A 87 -3.17 11.23 -5.01
C GLN A 87 -2.09 10.20 -5.35
N HIS A 88 -0.83 10.62 -5.49
CA HIS A 88 0.28 9.68 -5.72
C HIS A 88 0.53 8.74 -4.53
N VAL A 89 0.32 9.22 -3.30
CA VAL A 89 0.45 8.41 -2.07
C VAL A 89 -0.67 7.38 -2.01
N LEU A 90 -1.91 7.76 -2.37
CA LEU A 90 -3.04 6.84 -2.47
C LEU A 90 -2.79 5.71 -3.48
N LEU A 91 -2.34 6.06 -4.69
CA LEU A 91 -2.02 5.07 -5.73
C LEU A 91 -0.94 4.09 -5.28
N SER A 92 0.14 4.59 -4.67
CA SER A 92 1.22 3.75 -4.14
C SER A 92 0.76 2.89 -2.95
N LEU A 93 -0.11 3.42 -2.09
CA LEU A 93 -0.69 2.68 -0.98
C LEU A 93 -1.54 1.50 -1.48
N VAL A 94 -2.39 1.73 -2.48
CA VAL A 94 -3.19 0.66 -3.11
C VAL A 94 -2.28 -0.44 -3.65
N GLN A 95 -1.23 -0.09 -4.38
CA GLN A 95 -0.29 -1.06 -4.94
C GLN A 95 0.42 -1.88 -3.85
N GLN A 96 0.99 -1.22 -2.82
CA GLN A 96 1.77 -1.92 -1.80
C GLN A 96 0.88 -2.80 -0.91
N LEU A 97 -0.31 -2.34 -0.51
CA LEU A 97 -1.22 -3.15 0.29
C LEU A 97 -1.79 -4.36 -0.47
N ALA A 98 -1.95 -4.26 -1.80
CA ALA A 98 -2.39 -5.36 -2.64
C ALA A 98 -1.31 -6.42 -2.87
N ALA A 99 -0.03 -6.10 -2.67
CA ALA A 99 1.09 -6.99 -2.98
C ALA A 99 1.12 -8.27 -2.12
N ASP A 100 0.60 -8.22 -0.90
CA ASP A 100 0.34 -9.39 -0.05
C ASP A 100 -0.92 -9.16 0.78
N MET A 101 -1.93 -10.00 0.59
CA MET A 101 -3.20 -9.95 1.32
C MET A 101 -3.37 -11.09 2.33
N ALA A 102 -2.40 -12.00 2.47
CA ALA A 102 -2.51 -13.12 3.40
C ALA A 102 -2.41 -12.69 4.87
N HIS A 103 -1.73 -11.57 5.12
CA HIS A 103 -1.53 -11.00 6.46
C HIS A 103 -2.22 -9.65 6.59
N ASP A 104 -2.75 -9.35 7.78
CA ASP A 104 -3.43 -8.09 8.10
C ASP A 104 -4.59 -7.75 7.15
N THR A 105 -5.20 -8.78 6.58
CA THR A 105 -6.25 -8.69 5.57
C THR A 105 -7.37 -7.72 5.94
N PRO A 106 -7.93 -7.72 7.18
CA PRO A 106 -8.98 -6.77 7.53
C PRO A 106 -8.52 -5.31 7.54
N LEU A 107 -7.30 -5.04 8.01
CA LEU A 107 -6.73 -3.69 8.01
C LEU A 107 -6.45 -3.23 6.58
N LYS A 108 -5.79 -4.08 5.78
CA LYS A 108 -5.48 -3.79 4.38
C LYS A 108 -6.73 -3.57 3.56
N HIS A 109 -7.76 -4.39 3.74
CA HIS A 109 -9.05 -4.23 3.05
C HIS A 109 -9.69 -2.87 3.35
N ARG A 110 -9.80 -2.48 4.64
CA ARG A 110 -10.33 -1.16 5.04
C ARG A 110 -9.58 -0.01 4.40
N TYR A 111 -8.25 -0.09 4.40
CA TYR A 111 -7.40 0.93 3.78
C TYR A 111 -7.51 0.98 2.26
N LEU A 112 -7.62 -0.18 1.61
CA LEU A 112 -7.80 -0.28 0.15
C LEU A 112 -9.14 0.31 -0.26
N GLU A 113 -10.22 0.00 0.48
CA GLU A 113 -11.55 0.56 0.23
C GLU A 113 -11.55 2.09 0.32
N GLU A 114 -11.07 2.64 1.44
CA GLU A 114 -10.97 4.08 1.63
C GLU A 114 -10.06 4.76 0.60
N ALA A 115 -8.92 4.14 0.27
CA ALA A 115 -8.01 4.70 -0.73
C ALA A 115 -8.66 4.76 -2.11
N ILE A 116 -9.36 3.70 -2.54
CA ILE A 116 -10.10 3.69 -3.82
C ILE A 116 -11.20 4.76 -3.84
N MET A 117 -11.93 4.93 -2.74
CA MET A 117 -12.99 5.94 -2.64
C MET A 117 -12.48 7.39 -2.65
N ASN A 118 -11.21 7.62 -2.31
CA ASN A 118 -10.58 8.94 -2.25
C ASN A 118 -9.69 9.27 -3.46
N LEU A 119 -9.62 8.38 -4.46
CA LEU A 119 -8.95 8.67 -5.72
C LEU A 119 -9.79 9.63 -6.57
N ASP A 120 -9.14 10.68 -7.04
CA ASP A 120 -9.75 11.74 -7.85
C ASP A 120 -9.35 11.56 -9.32
N THR A 121 -10.30 11.15 -10.16
CA THR A 121 -10.08 10.94 -11.60
C THR A 121 -9.96 12.24 -12.40
N THR A 122 -10.16 13.41 -11.80
CA THR A 122 -9.84 14.68 -12.48
C THR A 122 -8.34 14.99 -12.41
N ASN A 123 -7.65 14.45 -11.38
CA ASN A 123 -6.22 14.61 -11.19
C ASN A 123 -5.41 13.92 -12.30
N PRO A 124 -4.43 14.62 -12.93
CA PRO A 124 -3.67 14.06 -14.05
C PRO A 124 -2.83 12.84 -13.66
N VAL A 125 -2.25 12.83 -12.45
CA VAL A 125 -1.43 11.70 -11.97
C VAL A 125 -2.29 10.47 -11.74
N THR A 126 -3.51 10.66 -11.21
CA THR A 126 -4.48 9.58 -11.04
C THR A 126 -4.88 9.00 -12.38
N ARG A 127 -5.32 9.82 -13.36
CA ARG A 127 -5.70 9.33 -14.69
C ARG A 127 -4.61 8.55 -15.39
N GLU A 128 -3.36 9.03 -15.31
CA GLU A 128 -2.23 8.39 -15.96
C GLU A 128 -1.95 6.98 -15.39
N HIS A 129 -2.08 6.79 -14.08
CA HIS A 129 -1.60 5.58 -13.41
C HIS A 129 -2.70 4.63 -12.94
N LEU A 130 -3.92 5.12 -12.74
CA LEU A 130 -5.05 4.36 -12.22
C LEU A 130 -5.31 3.05 -12.99
N PRO A 131 -5.31 3.00 -14.34
CA PRO A 131 -5.59 1.76 -15.05
C PRO A 131 -4.58 0.64 -14.75
N VAL A 132 -3.30 0.99 -14.55
CA VAL A 132 -2.24 0.02 -14.23
C VAL A 132 -2.37 -0.44 -12.77
N VAL A 133 -2.62 0.49 -11.85
CA VAL A 133 -2.80 0.21 -10.43
C VAL A 133 -4.00 -0.72 -10.20
N VAL A 134 -5.15 -0.43 -10.83
CA VAL A 134 -6.38 -1.22 -10.67
C VAL A 134 -6.23 -2.61 -11.29
N ARG A 135 -5.54 -2.74 -12.42
CA ARG A 135 -5.27 -4.05 -13.03
C ARG A 135 -4.44 -4.94 -12.09
N GLU A 136 -3.40 -4.39 -11.46
CA GLU A 136 -2.60 -5.16 -10.51
C GLU A 136 -3.40 -5.49 -9.25
N LEU A 137 -4.19 -4.55 -8.72
CA LEU A 137 -5.12 -4.82 -7.61
C LEU A 137 -6.07 -5.98 -7.95
N GLN A 138 -6.70 -5.96 -9.13
CA GLN A 138 -7.59 -7.03 -9.60
C GLN A 138 -6.88 -8.38 -9.63
N LYS A 139 -5.70 -8.44 -10.24
CA LYS A 139 -4.88 -9.66 -10.32
C LYS A 139 -4.56 -10.21 -8.94
N GLN A 140 -4.08 -9.37 -8.02
CA GLN A 140 -3.72 -9.81 -6.67
C GLN A 140 -4.93 -10.29 -5.88
N VAL A 141 -6.04 -9.54 -5.93
CA VAL A 141 -7.26 -9.90 -5.20
C VAL A 141 -7.85 -11.20 -5.75
N MET A 142 -7.90 -11.37 -7.06
CA MET A 142 -8.37 -12.61 -7.69
C MET A 142 -7.50 -13.81 -7.30
N SER A 143 -6.17 -13.63 -7.28
CA SER A 143 -5.23 -14.65 -6.80
C SER A 143 -5.52 -15.04 -5.35
N PHE A 144 -5.65 -14.04 -4.47
CA PHE A 144 -5.97 -14.26 -3.05
C PHE A 144 -7.30 -14.99 -2.84
N LEU A 145 -8.36 -14.58 -3.53
CA LEU A 145 -9.69 -15.20 -3.43
C LEU A 145 -9.72 -16.62 -3.98
N SER A 146 -8.93 -16.91 -5.01
CA SER A 146 -8.80 -18.26 -5.58
C SER A 146 -8.09 -19.20 -4.61
N ALA A 147 -7.08 -18.69 -3.89
CA ALA A 147 -6.39 -19.45 -2.84
C ALA A 147 -7.21 -19.59 -1.55
N HIS A 148 -8.12 -18.65 -1.26
CA HIS A 148 -8.91 -18.62 -0.02
C HIS A 148 -10.42 -18.43 -0.31
N PRO A 149 -11.09 -19.42 -0.94
CA PRO A 149 -12.47 -19.26 -1.43
C PRO A 149 -13.50 -19.05 -0.31
N SER A 150 -13.22 -19.53 0.91
CA SER A 150 -14.08 -19.39 2.10
C SER A 150 -13.67 -18.25 3.03
N HIS A 151 -12.82 -17.31 2.57
CA HIS A 151 -12.38 -16.18 3.39
C HIS A 151 -13.56 -15.27 3.76
N SER A 152 -13.63 -14.83 5.02
CA SER A 152 -14.74 -14.02 5.55
C SER A 152 -14.94 -12.69 4.80
N LEU A 153 -13.85 -12.11 4.28
CA LEU A 153 -13.85 -10.86 3.51
C LEU A 153 -14.05 -11.05 1.98
N ALA A 154 -14.32 -12.26 1.50
CA ALA A 154 -14.36 -12.54 0.06
C ALA A 154 -15.38 -11.67 -0.70
N ARG A 155 -16.55 -11.42 -0.10
CA ARG A 155 -17.58 -10.56 -0.69
C ARG A 155 -17.10 -9.10 -0.76
N GLN A 156 -16.49 -8.61 0.30
CA GLN A 156 -16.00 -7.24 0.41
C GLN A 156 -14.88 -6.95 -0.61
N PHE A 157 -13.99 -7.92 -0.83
CA PHE A 157 -12.99 -7.82 -1.90
C PHE A 157 -13.62 -7.78 -3.30
N LYS A 158 -14.66 -8.57 -3.57
CA LYS A 158 -15.39 -8.49 -4.85
C LYS A 158 -16.04 -7.12 -5.06
N MET A 159 -16.65 -6.55 -4.00
CA MET A 159 -17.21 -5.20 -4.06
C MET A 159 -16.13 -4.14 -4.31
N LEU A 160 -14.97 -4.26 -3.66
CA LEU A 160 -13.80 -3.40 -3.90
C LEU A 160 -13.38 -3.44 -5.37
N LEU A 161 -13.33 -4.63 -6.00
CA LEU A 161 -12.97 -4.76 -7.41
C LEU A 161 -13.98 -4.08 -8.34
N MET A 162 -15.29 -4.13 -8.02
CA MET A 162 -16.33 -3.45 -8.80
C MET A 162 -16.22 -1.92 -8.67
N ALA A 163 -15.91 -1.41 -7.48
CA ALA A 163 -15.68 0.01 -7.25
C ALA A 163 -14.44 0.51 -8.02
N ALA A 164 -13.33 -0.23 -7.94
CA ALA A 164 -12.11 0.09 -8.66
C ALA A 164 -12.29 0.06 -10.18
N ASP A 165 -13.05 -0.90 -10.71
CA ASP A 165 -13.38 -0.99 -12.13
C ASP A 165 -14.24 0.19 -12.60
N SER A 166 -15.22 0.59 -11.79
CA SER A 166 -16.05 1.78 -12.06
C SER A 166 -15.20 3.06 -12.10
N LEU A 167 -14.21 3.17 -11.21
CA LEU A 167 -13.31 4.33 -11.17
C LEU A 167 -12.44 4.43 -12.43
N VAL A 168 -11.92 3.30 -12.95
CA VAL A 168 -11.16 3.30 -14.22
C VAL A 168 -12.03 3.74 -15.40
N LYS A 169 -13.31 3.34 -15.43
CA LYS A 169 -14.25 3.75 -16.47
C LYS A 169 -14.60 5.24 -16.42
N ALA A 170 -14.42 5.88 -15.27
CA ALA A 170 -14.70 7.30 -15.05
C ALA A 170 -13.46 8.22 -15.21
N ALA A 171 -12.29 7.64 -15.51
CA ALA A 171 -11.02 8.36 -15.68
C ALA A 171 -10.73 8.70 -17.15
#